data_AF-A0A2T0HN44-F1
#
_entry.id   AF-A0A2T0HN44-F1
#
_cell.length_a   1.000
_cell.length_b   1.000
_cell.length_c   1.000
_cell.angle_alpha   90.00
_cell.angle_beta   90.00
_cell.angle_gamma   90.00
#
_symmetry.space_group_name_H-M   'P 1'
#
loop_
_entity.id
_entity.type
_entity.pdbx_description
1 polymer ?
#
loop_
_entity_poly.entity_id
_entity_poly.type
_entity_poly.pdbx_seq_one_letter_code
_entity_poly.pdbx_strand_id
1 'polypeptide(L)'
;MLREFTTDPIEGEVCAALAAYKWALIGTNYRSLWHRLMCSAGGKAAISSAAVLDRAEKHAQQVVSKTPEHRSALERIVRQQPEDVARKDRLFDLLNTTFES
;
A
#
# COMPACT_ATOMS: atom_id res chain seq x y z
N MET A 1 -6.55 -15.91 -19.67
CA MET A 1 -6.18 -14.49 -19.45
C MET A 1 -4.68 -14.43 -19.25
N LEU A 2 -3.94 -14.03 -20.29
CA LEU A 2 -2.51 -13.75 -20.18
C LEU A 2 -2.37 -12.49 -19.32
N ARG A 3 -1.86 -12.63 -18.09
CA ARG A 3 -1.32 -11.51 -17.33
C ARG A 3 -0.14 -11.00 -18.14
N GLU A 4 -0.27 -9.83 -18.75
CA GLU A 4 0.85 -9.09 -19.29
C GLU A 4 1.84 -8.87 -18.14
N PHE A 5 2.89 -9.69 -18.08
CA PHE A 5 4.05 -9.39 -17.26
C PHE A 5 4.67 -8.16 -17.92
N THR A 6 4.41 -7.00 -17.34
CA THR A 6 4.98 -5.74 -17.79
C THR A 6 6.50 -5.85 -17.65
N THR A 7 7.22 -6.02 -18.76
CA THR A 7 8.69 -6.15 -18.79
C THR A 7 9.41 -4.83 -18.43
N ASP A 8 8.69 -3.86 -17.86
CA ASP A 8 9.24 -2.62 -17.36
C ASP A 8 9.72 -2.84 -15.91
N PRO A 9 11.03 -2.77 -15.64
CA PRO A 9 11.58 -2.98 -14.31
C PRO A 9 11.02 -1.99 -13.28
N ILE A 10 10.63 -0.78 -13.70
CA ILE A 10 10.03 0.24 -12.84
C ILE A 10 8.62 -0.16 -12.44
N GLU A 11 7.81 -0.62 -13.39
CA GLU A 11 6.46 -1.10 -13.11
C GLU A 11 6.49 -2.36 -12.23
N GLY A 12 7.48 -3.23 -12.42
CA GLY A 12 7.73 -4.38 -11.56
C GLY A 12 8.06 -4.00 -10.11
N GLU A 13 8.95 -3.01 -9.91
CA GLU A 13 9.33 -2.50 -8.59
C GLU A 13 8.11 -1.88 -7.88
N VAL A 14 7.34 -1.04 -8.59
CA VAL A 14 6.11 -0.42 -8.07
C VAL A 14 5.04 -1.47 -7.76
N CYS A 15 4.80 -2.44 -8.65
CA CYS A 15 3.85 -3.52 -8.42
C CYS A 15 4.20 -4.37 -7.20
N ALA A 16 5.48 -4.71 -7.01
CA ALA A 16 5.93 -5.49 -5.86
C ALA A 16 5.70 -4.73 -4.54
N ALA A 17 6.03 -3.44 -4.51
CA ALA A 17 5.82 -2.59 -3.35
C ALA A 17 4.33 -2.42 -3.02
N LEU A 18 3.50 -2.20 -4.04
CA LEU A 18 2.04 -2.14 -3.89
C LEU A 18 1.44 -3.46 -3.44
N ALA A 19 1.91 -4.59 -3.95
CA ALA A 19 1.45 -5.90 -3.52
C ALA A 19 1.77 -6.13 -2.04
N ALA A 20 2.98 -5.80 -1.58
CA ALA A 20 3.36 -5.89 -0.17
C ALA A 20 2.47 -5.00 0.71
N TYR A 21 2.21 -3.76 0.29
CA TYR A 21 1.28 -2.86 0.98
C TYR A 21 -0.14 -3.41 1.03
N LYS A 22 -0.68 -3.92 -0.08
CA LYS A 22 -2.00 -4.56 -0.12
C LYS A 22 -2.07 -5.81 0.76
N TRP A 23 -1.03 -6.64 0.77
CA TRP A 23 -0.96 -7.79 1.66
C TRP A 23 -0.91 -7.37 3.13
N ALA A 24 -0.21 -6.29 3.46
CA ALA A 24 -0.21 -5.73 4.80
C ALA A 24 -1.60 -5.15 5.16
N LEU A 25 -2.28 -4.47 4.23
CA LEU A 25 -3.67 -4.03 4.39
C LEU A 25 -4.62 -5.20 4.60
N ILE A 26 -4.49 -6.28 3.85
CA ILE A 26 -5.30 -7.51 4.00
C ILE A 26 -4.99 -8.19 5.34
N GLY A 27 -3.72 -8.31 5.70
CA GLY A 27 -3.26 -8.88 6.97
C GLY A 27 -3.66 -8.04 8.19
N THR A 28 -3.96 -6.76 7.98
CA THR A 28 -4.53 -5.86 8.99
C THR A 28 -6.04 -5.67 8.85
N ASN A 29 -6.68 -6.24 7.82
CA ASN A 29 -8.11 -6.14 7.53
C ASN A 29 -8.89 -6.97 8.59
N TYR A 30 -9.94 -6.47 9.23
CA TYR A 30 -10.95 -5.53 8.76
C TYR A 30 -11.44 -4.63 9.91
N ARG A 31 -11.39 -3.31 9.66
CA ARG A 31 -12.37 -2.30 10.09
C ARG A 31 -12.64 -2.21 11.62
N SER A 32 -11.86 -1.31 12.21
CA SER A 32 -12.32 -0.23 13.12
C SER A 32 -12.67 -0.51 14.58
N LEU A 33 -13.03 -1.74 14.96
CA LEU A 33 -13.38 -2.05 16.36
C LEU A 33 -12.48 -3.11 17.01
N TRP A 34 -12.19 -4.21 16.31
CA TRP A 34 -11.35 -5.28 16.86
C TRP A 34 -9.87 -4.92 16.99
N HIS A 35 -9.31 -4.14 16.06
CA HIS A 35 -7.93 -3.67 16.18
C HIS A 35 -7.77 -2.66 17.34
N ARG A 36 -8.72 -1.74 17.51
CA ARG A 36 -8.78 -0.85 18.69
C ARG A 36 -8.95 -1.62 19.99
N LEU A 37 -9.84 -2.61 20.03
CA LEU A 37 -10.02 -3.50 21.20
C LEU A 37 -8.76 -4.30 21.51
N MET A 38 -8.11 -4.90 20.50
CA MET A 38 -6.91 -5.71 20.67
C MET A 38 -5.68 -4.87 21.04
N CYS A 39 -5.52 -3.68 20.46
CA CYS A 39 -4.49 -2.73 20.87
C CYS A 39 -4.74 -2.21 22.29
N SER A 40 -5.99 -1.89 22.65
CA SER A 40 -6.35 -1.49 24.02
C SER A 40 -6.17 -2.63 25.04
N ALA A 41 -6.27 -3.89 24.59
CA ALA A 41 -6.03 -5.09 25.40
C ALA A 41 -4.55 -5.53 25.42
N GLY A 42 -3.62 -4.76 24.84
CA GLY A 42 -2.18 -5.08 24.84
C GLY A 42 -1.80 -6.30 23.97
N GLY A 43 -2.64 -6.67 23.01
CA GLY A 43 -2.37 -7.78 22.10
C GLY A 43 -1.15 -7.52 21.23
N LYS A 44 -0.02 -8.17 21.53
CA LYS A 44 1.24 -8.07 20.75
C LYS A 44 1.05 -8.27 19.24
N ALA A 45 0.08 -9.10 18.83
CA ALA A 45 -0.25 -9.35 17.42
C ALA A 45 -0.87 -8.13 16.71
N ALA A 46 -1.68 -7.32 17.40
CA ALA A 46 -2.27 -6.12 16.84
C ALA A 46 -1.22 -5.00 16.69
N ILE A 47 -0.30 -4.89 17.64
CA ILE A 47 0.83 -3.95 17.59
C ILE A 47 1.83 -4.36 16.50
N SER A 48 2.16 -5.66 16.38
CA SER A 48 3.09 -6.12 15.35
C SER A 48 2.51 -5.95 13.94
N SER A 49 1.23 -6.23 13.75
CA SER A 49 0.55 -6.02 12.45
C SER A 49 0.51 -4.55 12.05
N ALA A 50 0.30 -3.62 13.00
CA ALA A 50 0.37 -2.18 12.75
C ALA A 50 1.79 -1.74 12.34
N ALA A 51 2.82 -2.27 12.98
CA ALA A 51 4.21 -1.98 12.61
C ALA A 51 4.58 -2.55 11.22
N VAL A 52 4.02 -3.69 10.83
CA VAL A 52 4.20 -4.26 9.49
C VAL A 52 3.53 -3.39 8.43
N LEU A 53 2.32 -2.88 8.71
CA LEU A 53 1.64 -1.95 7.80
C LEU A 53 2.43 -0.65 7.64
N ASP A 54 2.88 -0.02 8.73
CA ASP A 54 3.69 1.21 8.69
C ASP A 54 4.98 1.02 7.88
N ARG A 55 5.66 -0.12 8.03
CA ARG A 55 6.86 -0.43 7.24
C ARG A 55 6.55 -0.65 5.77
N ALA A 56 5.48 -1.37 5.46
CA ALA A 56 5.07 -1.62 4.08
C ALA A 56 4.63 -0.32 3.39
N GLU A 57 3.94 0.56 4.11
CA GLU A 57 3.53 1.89 3.65
C GLU A 57 4.75 2.77 3.34
N LYS A 58 5.69 2.90 4.28
CA LYS A 58 6.94 3.66 4.09
C LYS A 58 7.77 3.13 2.93
N HIS A 59 7.86 1.80 2.81
CA HIS A 59 8.58 1.19 1.70
C HIS A 59 7.90 1.47 0.35
N ALA A 60 6.58 1.32 0.29
CA ALA A 60 5.82 1.66 -0.92
C ALA A 60 5.97 3.14 -1.28
N GLN A 61 5.90 4.04 -0.31
CA GLN A 61 6.15 5.47 -0.48
C GLN A 61 7.55 5.75 -1.04
N GLN A 62 8.60 5.13 -0.51
CA GLN A 62 9.97 5.29 -1.00
C GLN A 62 10.12 4.84 -2.46
N VAL A 63 9.50 3.71 -2.83
CA VAL A 63 9.56 3.20 -4.20
C VAL A 63 8.81 4.11 -5.17
N VAL A 64 7.57 4.51 -4.84
CA VAL A 64 6.76 5.35 -5.75
C VAL A 64 7.30 6.78 -5.86
N SER A 65 8.01 7.27 -4.85
CA SER A 65 8.60 8.62 -4.83
C SER A 65 10.01 8.70 -5.43
N LYS A 66 10.61 7.56 -5.79
CA LYS A 66 12.00 7.45 -6.25
C LYS A 66 12.30 8.25 -7.52
N THR A 67 11.43 8.16 -8.54
CA THR A 67 11.54 8.93 -9.79
C THR A 67 10.16 9.32 -10.34
N PRO A 68 10.06 10.30 -11.25
CA PRO A 68 8.80 10.63 -11.93
C PRO A 68 8.16 9.45 -12.68
N GLU A 69 8.98 8.54 -13.21
CA GLU A 69 8.52 7.32 -13.88
C GLU A 69 7.85 6.35 -12.91
N HIS A 70 8.36 6.24 -11.67
CA HIS A 70 7.72 5.42 -10.62
C HIS A 70 6.35 5.97 -10.22
N ARG A 71 6.22 7.31 -10.14
CA ARG A 71 4.92 7.97 -9.90
C ARG A 71 3.95 7.72 -11.06
N SER A 72 4.43 7.84 -12.29
CA SER A 72 3.63 7.60 -13.49
C SER A 72 3.18 6.14 -13.59
N ALA A 73 4.04 5.19 -13.21
CA ALA A 73 3.70 3.77 -13.13
C ALA A 73 2.61 3.53 -12.08
N LEU A 74 2.70 4.15 -10.90
CA LEU A 74 1.64 4.07 -9.90
C LEU A 74 0.30 4.62 -10.44
N GLU A 75 0.31 5.80 -11.05
CA GLU A 75 -0.91 6.39 -11.62
C GLU A 75 -1.54 5.48 -12.68
N ARG A 76 -0.72 4.88 -13.55
CA ARG A 76 -1.17 3.90 -14.56
C ARG A 76 -1.81 2.68 -13.89
N ILE A 77 -1.14 2.08 -12.90
CA ILE A 77 -1.62 0.90 -12.17
C ILE A 77 -2.93 1.22 -11.43
N VAL A 78 -3.06 2.40 -10.83
CA VAL A 78 -4.28 2.79 -10.10
C VAL A 78 -5.43 3.06 -11.06
N ARG A 79 -5.19 3.71 -12.20
CA ARG A 79 -6.22 3.95 -13.24
C ARG A 79 -6.75 2.66 -13.86
N GLN A 80 -5.97 1.58 -13.85
CA GLN A 80 -6.40 0.26 -14.32
C GLN A 80 -7.23 -0.50 -13.28
N GLN A 81 -7.29 -0.03 -12.03
CA GLN A 81 -8.10 -0.66 -10.99
C GLN A 81 -9.55 -0.15 -11.03
N PRO A 82 -10.52 -0.99 -10.67
CA PRO A 82 -11.88 -0.53 -10.41
C PRO A 82 -11.89 0.60 -9.36
N GLU A 83 -12.69 1.65 -9.59
CA GLU A 83 -12.73 2.83 -8.69
C GLU A 83 -13.00 2.45 -7.23
N ASP A 84 -13.80 1.41 -6.98
CA ASP A 84 -14.11 0.96 -5.62
C ASP A 84 -12.90 0.35 -4.92
N VAL A 85 -12.02 -0.33 -5.66
CA VAL A 85 -10.77 -0.91 -5.17
C VAL A 85 -9.74 0.20 -4.97
N ALA A 86 -9.59 1.09 -5.95
CA ALA A 86 -8.68 2.24 -5.85
C ALA A 86 -9.00 3.11 -4.62
N ARG A 87 -10.28 3.32 -4.32
CA ARG A 87 -10.75 4.07 -3.15
C ARG A 87 -10.50 3.35 -1.82
N LYS A 88 -10.65 2.01 -1.79
CA LYS A 88 -10.41 1.20 -0.57
C LYS A 88 -8.93 1.13 -0.23
N ASP A 89 -8.10 0.94 -1.24
CA ASP A 89 -6.66 0.73 -1.06
C ASP A 89 -5.92 2.05 -0.82
N ARG A 90 -6.57 3.20 -1.07
CA ARG A 90 -6.03 4.55 -0.86
C ARG A 90 -4.62 4.74 -1.44
N LEU A 91 -4.32 4.07 -2.56
CA LEU A 91 -2.97 4.03 -3.14
C LEU A 91 -2.46 5.41 -3.56
N PHE A 92 -3.35 6.35 -3.88
CA PHE A 92 -2.99 7.74 -4.14
C PHE A 92 -2.44 8.46 -2.90
N ASP A 93 -2.78 8.03 -1.69
CA ASP A 93 -2.24 8.60 -0.46
C ASP A 93 -0.73 8.30 -0.33
N LEU A 94 -0.22 7.30 -1.05
CA LEU A 94 1.23 7.04 -1.17
C LEU A 94 1.98 8.11 -1.98
N LEU A 95 1.26 8.92 -2.79
CA LEU A 95 1.84 10.05 -3.53
C LEU A 95 1.77 11.37 -2.76
N ASN A 96 0.86 11.49 -1.80
CA ASN A 96 0.70 12.70 -1.00
C ASN A 96 1.77 12.72 0.10
N THR A 97 2.90 13.34 -0.20
CA THR A 97 4.00 13.62 0.75
C THR A 97 3.68 14.75 1.73
N THR A 98 2.47 14.80 2.28
CA THR A 98 2.11 15.79 3.31
C THR A 98 1.85 15.09 4.63
N PHE A 99 2.93 14.77 5.33
CA PHE A 99 2.94 15.13 6.74
C PHE A 99 3.40 16.58 6.77
N GLU A 100 2.50 17.47 7.16
CA GLU A 100 2.93 18.75 7.72
C GLU A 100 3.96 18.46 8.84
N SER A 101 4.93 19.35 8.89
CA SER A 101 6.21 19.26 9.61
C SER A 101 6.15 18.83 11.07
#